data_AF-A0A430SH06-F1
#
_entry.id   AF-A0A430SH06-F1
#
_cell.length_a   1.000
_cell.length_b   1.000
_cell.length_c   1.000
_cell.angle_alpha   90.00
_cell.angle_beta   90.00
_cell.angle_gamma   90.00
#
_symmetry.space_group_name_H-M   'P 1'
#
loop_
_entity.id
_entity.type
_entity.pdbx_description
1 polymer ?
#
loop_
_entity_poly.entity_id
_entity_poly.type
_entity_poly.pdbx_seq_one_letter_code
_entity_poly.pdbx_strand_id
1 'polypeptide(L)'
;MRYRKLGKWGLKVSEISLGAWVTFGDVVKDKETIREIVRIAYEGGVNFFDNADVYAKGLAEEIMGEVLKEFPRHTLVLSTKAYWPMSEDPNDRGLSRKHLLESITQSLKRLKTDYVDLFFAHRYDPEVPMEEIVYAMHTIVEKGYALYWGTSEWPAARIAEAVTFARENGLHPPIVEQPQYSMLYRERVENEILPEAERFGVGLVVWSPLAMGMLTGRYDQGIPEDSRFARYPQFAERFLTEENRKKVLKLKEVADELGLTRTQLALAWVLRLPGISSAITGATRPDQIRESLGAAGVDLPKDALERIEAILKGEA
;
A
#
# COMPACT_ATOMS: atom_id res chain seq x y z
N MET A 1 -9.72 13.48 8.20
CA MET A 1 -9.51 12.51 7.11
C MET A 1 -10.28 12.95 5.86
N ARG A 2 -9.65 12.93 4.67
CA ARG A 2 -10.37 12.99 3.38
C ARG A 2 -10.52 11.58 2.82
N TYR A 3 -11.60 11.36 2.07
CA TYR A 3 -11.87 10.08 1.40
C TYR A 3 -11.91 10.28 -0.11
N ARG A 4 -11.15 9.47 -0.84
CA ARG A 4 -11.05 9.52 -2.31
C ARG A 4 -11.71 8.30 -2.92
N LYS A 5 -12.27 8.46 -4.13
CA LYS A 5 -12.74 7.32 -4.91
C LYS A 5 -11.55 6.46 -5.31
N LEU A 6 -11.76 5.14 -5.38
CA LEU A 6 -10.78 4.22 -5.93
C LEU A 6 -10.89 4.22 -7.46
N GLY A 7 -10.09 5.06 -8.11
CA GLY A 7 -10.19 5.30 -9.56
C GLY A 7 -11.59 5.84 -9.92
N LYS A 8 -12.21 5.25 -10.95
CA LYS A 8 -13.58 5.63 -11.36
C LYS A 8 -14.70 4.99 -10.53
N TRP A 9 -14.37 4.07 -9.63
CA TRP A 9 -15.32 3.18 -8.98
C TRP A 9 -15.99 3.81 -7.76
N GLY A 10 -17.09 3.19 -7.29
CA GLY A 10 -17.91 3.71 -6.19
C GLY A 10 -17.27 3.60 -4.81
N LEU A 11 -16.29 2.70 -4.64
CA LEU A 11 -15.59 2.49 -3.37
C LEU A 11 -14.76 3.73 -3.02
N LYS A 12 -14.81 4.14 -1.74
CA LYS A 12 -14.02 5.26 -1.21
C LYS A 12 -13.05 4.78 -0.14
N VAL A 13 -11.80 5.20 -0.27
CA VAL A 13 -10.73 4.90 0.69
C VAL A 13 -10.22 6.19 1.33
N SER A 14 -9.79 6.11 2.58
CA SER A 14 -9.10 7.19 3.28
C SER A 14 -7.78 7.53 2.58
N GLU A 15 -7.40 8.80 2.57
CA GLU A 15 -6.12 9.24 1.97
C GLU A 15 -4.89 8.56 2.60
N ILE A 16 -4.96 8.31 3.91
CA ILE A 16 -3.98 7.53 4.64
C ILE A 16 -4.60 6.18 4.96
N SER A 17 -3.87 5.10 4.68
CA SER A 17 -4.24 3.73 5.03
C SER A 17 -3.16 3.08 5.88
N LEU A 18 -3.54 2.00 6.58
CA LEU A 18 -2.64 1.26 7.46
C LEU A 18 -2.36 -0.13 6.89
N GLY A 19 -1.09 -0.41 6.61
CA GLY A 19 -0.60 -1.71 6.16
C GLY A 19 0.08 -2.51 7.28
N ALA A 20 0.00 -3.83 7.21
CA ALA A 20 0.60 -4.75 8.19
C ALA A 20 2.04 -5.22 7.85
N TRP A 21 2.56 -4.87 6.67
CA TRP A 21 3.82 -5.42 6.17
C TRP A 21 5.03 -5.05 7.04
N VAL A 22 5.83 -6.06 7.42
CA VAL A 22 7.01 -5.98 8.32
C VAL A 22 6.66 -5.56 9.76
N THR A 23 5.47 -5.03 10.02
CA THR A 23 5.07 -4.54 11.33
C THR A 23 4.41 -5.65 12.15
N PHE A 24 3.23 -6.12 11.74
CA PHE A 24 2.41 -6.98 12.59
C PHE A 24 2.83 -8.44 12.49
N GLY A 25 3.15 -9.05 13.64
CA GLY A 25 3.64 -10.43 13.71
C GLY A 25 5.14 -10.59 13.41
N ASP A 26 5.82 -9.50 13.00
CA ASP A 26 7.25 -9.51 12.63
C ASP A 26 8.07 -8.57 13.53
N VAL A 27 8.01 -7.25 13.32
CA VAL A 27 8.68 -6.26 14.17
C VAL A 27 7.93 -6.04 15.48
N VAL A 28 6.62 -5.84 15.40
CA VAL A 28 5.73 -5.71 16.55
C VAL A 28 5.05 -7.04 16.77
N LYS A 29 5.34 -7.67 17.91
CA LYS A 29 4.71 -8.93 18.33
C LYS A 29 3.73 -8.72 19.48
N ASP A 30 3.83 -7.58 20.16
CA ASP A 30 2.91 -7.23 21.23
C ASP A 30 1.53 -6.87 20.66
N LYS A 31 0.53 -7.67 21.05
CA LYS A 31 -0.83 -7.55 20.50
C LYS A 31 -1.52 -6.27 20.96
N GLU A 32 -1.26 -5.80 22.17
CA GLU A 32 -1.86 -4.56 22.69
C GLU A 32 -1.34 -3.33 21.94
N THR A 33 -0.03 -3.27 21.64
CA THR A 33 0.54 -2.20 20.80
C THR A 33 -0.09 -2.19 19.41
N ILE A 34 -0.27 -3.37 18.79
CA ILE A 34 -0.90 -3.47 17.47
C ILE A 34 -2.37 -3.01 17.54
N ARG A 35 -3.09 -3.45 18.58
CA ARG A 35 -4.46 -3.03 18.84
C ARG A 35 -4.57 -1.53 18.98
N GLU A 36 -3.68 -0.91 19.76
CA GLU A 36 -3.65 0.55 19.95
C GLU A 36 -3.39 1.28 18.62
N ILE A 37 -2.42 0.84 17.81
CA ILE A 37 -2.12 1.44 16.50
C ILE A 37 -3.34 1.39 15.57
N VAL A 38 -4.00 0.23 15.48
CA VAL A 38 -5.18 0.05 14.63
C VAL A 38 -6.36 0.89 15.12
N ARG A 39 -6.58 0.97 16.45
CA ARG A 39 -7.62 1.83 17.05
C ARG A 39 -7.37 3.31 16.74
N ILE A 40 -6.15 3.79 16.93
CA ILE A 40 -5.79 5.18 16.59
C ILE A 40 -6.02 5.47 15.12
N ALA A 41 -5.64 4.55 14.23
CA ALA A 41 -5.89 4.70 12.79
C ALA A 41 -7.40 4.85 12.51
N TYR A 42 -8.20 3.91 13.03
CA TYR A 42 -9.65 3.89 12.83
C TYR A 42 -10.33 5.14 13.41
N GLU A 43 -10.02 5.51 14.65
CA GLU A 43 -10.53 6.70 15.32
C GLU A 43 -10.08 8.00 14.61
N GLY A 44 -8.91 7.98 13.97
CA GLY A 44 -8.42 9.04 13.07
C GLY A 44 -9.12 9.10 11.71
N GLY A 45 -10.07 8.20 11.44
CA GLY A 45 -10.87 8.13 10.22
C GLY A 45 -10.31 7.22 9.13
N VAL A 46 -9.23 6.46 9.39
CA VAL A 46 -8.75 5.46 8.42
C VAL A 46 -9.82 4.39 8.25
N ASN A 47 -10.26 4.19 7.01
CA ASN A 47 -11.14 3.08 6.67
C ASN A 47 -10.41 1.98 5.91
N PHE A 48 -9.27 2.27 5.28
CA PHE A 48 -8.56 1.30 4.44
C PHE A 48 -7.40 0.64 5.20
N PHE A 49 -7.48 -0.69 5.33
CA PHE A 49 -6.51 -1.54 6.01
C PHE A 49 -5.98 -2.60 5.05
N ASP A 50 -4.65 -2.69 4.91
CA ASP A 50 -3.99 -3.53 3.91
C ASP A 50 -3.15 -4.66 4.53
N ASN A 51 -3.33 -5.86 4.02
CA ASN A 51 -2.64 -7.08 4.46
C ASN A 51 -2.20 -7.94 3.27
N ALA A 52 -1.54 -9.07 3.53
CA ALA A 52 -1.28 -10.12 2.56
C ALA A 52 -1.13 -11.47 3.27
N ASP A 53 -1.44 -12.57 2.59
CA ASP A 53 -1.30 -13.92 3.14
C ASP A 53 0.12 -14.20 3.68
N VAL A 54 1.14 -13.79 2.94
CA VAL A 54 2.53 -14.06 3.27
C VAL A 54 3.06 -13.20 4.42
N TYR A 55 2.38 -12.13 4.82
CA TYR A 55 2.88 -11.24 5.88
C TYR A 55 2.92 -11.99 7.21
N ALA A 56 4.14 -12.18 7.72
CA ALA A 56 4.43 -13.07 8.84
C ALA A 56 3.78 -14.46 8.69
N LYS A 57 3.74 -15.00 7.45
CA LYS A 57 3.14 -16.30 7.10
C LYS A 57 1.69 -16.45 7.62
N GLY A 58 0.88 -15.41 7.45
CA GLY A 58 -0.53 -15.36 7.83
C GLY A 58 -0.79 -14.75 9.20
N LEU A 59 0.21 -14.66 10.07
CA LEU A 59 0.03 -14.11 11.42
C LEU A 59 -0.41 -12.64 11.39
N ALA A 60 0.03 -11.86 10.40
CA ALA A 60 -0.40 -10.47 10.25
C ALA A 60 -1.91 -10.35 9.99
N GLU A 61 -2.49 -11.27 9.21
CA GLU A 61 -3.94 -11.35 8.97
C GLU A 61 -4.69 -11.75 10.24
N GLU A 62 -4.19 -12.74 10.98
CA GLU A 62 -4.81 -13.18 12.23
C GLU A 62 -4.88 -12.06 13.28
N ILE A 63 -3.77 -11.33 13.47
CA ILE A 63 -3.69 -10.25 14.45
C ILE A 63 -4.59 -9.09 14.03
N MET A 64 -4.47 -8.62 12.78
CA MET A 64 -5.28 -7.50 12.29
C MET A 64 -6.77 -7.86 12.29
N GLY A 65 -7.12 -9.07 11.87
CA GLY A 65 -8.50 -9.56 11.88
C GLY A 65 -9.10 -9.63 13.28
N GLU A 66 -8.32 -9.99 14.30
CA GLU A 66 -8.80 -9.99 15.69
C GLU A 66 -9.15 -8.58 16.19
N VAL A 67 -8.33 -7.58 15.85
CA VAL A 67 -8.59 -6.19 16.25
C VAL A 67 -9.74 -5.58 15.45
N LEU A 68 -9.82 -5.82 14.14
CA LEU A 68 -10.83 -5.20 13.28
C LEU A 68 -12.27 -5.63 13.61
N LYS A 69 -12.46 -6.76 14.30
CA LYS A 69 -13.77 -7.18 14.84
C LYS A 69 -14.38 -6.20 15.84
N GLU A 70 -13.56 -5.34 16.43
CA GLU A 70 -14.03 -4.30 17.34
C GLU A 70 -14.83 -3.21 16.62
N PHE A 71 -14.75 -3.15 15.27
CA PHE A 71 -15.41 -2.13 14.46
C PHE A 71 -16.50 -2.72 13.57
N PRO A 72 -17.55 -1.94 13.24
CA PRO A 72 -18.59 -2.40 12.31
C PRO A 72 -18.01 -2.69 10.93
N ARG A 73 -18.20 -3.90 10.40
CA ARG A 73 -17.60 -4.32 9.11
C ARG A 73 -17.82 -3.36 7.94
N HIS A 74 -18.98 -2.71 7.88
CA HIS A 74 -19.37 -1.78 6.79
C HIS A 74 -18.60 -0.45 6.80
N THR A 75 -17.89 -0.12 7.88
CA THR A 75 -17.03 1.08 7.96
C THR A 75 -15.60 0.80 7.51
N LEU A 76 -15.26 -0.47 7.24
CA LEU A 76 -13.93 -0.92 6.87
C LEU A 76 -13.85 -1.21 5.38
N VAL A 77 -12.71 -0.84 4.79
CA VAL A 77 -12.21 -1.34 3.52
C VAL A 77 -10.99 -2.20 3.84
N LEU A 78 -11.10 -3.51 3.63
CA LEU A 78 -10.05 -4.46 3.94
C LEU A 78 -9.46 -5.06 2.66
N SER A 79 -8.14 -5.10 2.56
CA SER A 79 -7.46 -5.83 1.50
C SER A 79 -6.57 -6.95 2.00
N THR A 80 -6.45 -7.99 1.18
CA THR A 80 -5.38 -8.98 1.25
C THR A 80 -4.86 -9.33 -0.15
N LYS A 81 -3.80 -10.13 -0.22
CA LYS A 81 -3.09 -10.47 -1.46
C LYS A 81 -2.58 -11.89 -1.43
N ALA A 82 -2.42 -12.50 -2.60
CA ALA A 82 -1.80 -13.81 -2.80
C ALA A 82 -0.76 -13.76 -3.92
N TYR A 83 0.35 -14.51 -3.76
CA TYR A 83 1.36 -14.79 -4.79
C TYR A 83 2.55 -15.56 -4.20
N TRP A 84 3.09 -15.09 -3.08
CA TRP A 84 4.34 -15.61 -2.53
C TRP A 84 4.13 -16.97 -1.87
N PRO A 85 5.17 -17.82 -1.76
CA PRO A 85 5.06 -19.11 -1.10
C PRO A 85 4.49 -19.00 0.29
N MET A 86 3.43 -19.76 0.56
CA MET A 86 2.93 -19.98 1.91
C MET A 86 3.53 -21.24 2.53
N SER A 87 3.89 -22.23 1.72
CA SER A 87 4.63 -23.44 2.10
C SER A 87 5.64 -23.86 1.03
N GLU A 88 6.25 -25.04 1.20
CA GLU A 88 7.13 -25.65 0.21
C GLU A 88 6.36 -26.37 -0.92
N ASP A 89 5.03 -26.46 -0.83
CA ASP A 89 4.23 -27.07 -1.90
C ASP A 89 4.30 -26.21 -3.18
N PRO A 90 4.53 -26.83 -4.36
CA PRO A 90 4.69 -26.09 -5.61
C PRO A 90 3.45 -25.28 -6.01
N ASN A 91 2.25 -25.66 -5.55
CA ASN A 91 0.99 -24.99 -5.86
C ASN A 91 0.54 -24.00 -4.77
N ASP A 92 1.32 -23.84 -3.70
CA ASP A 92 1.03 -22.88 -2.62
C ASP A 92 1.75 -21.54 -2.86
N ARG A 93 1.71 -21.09 -4.13
CA ARG A 93 2.29 -19.86 -4.68
C ARG A 93 1.70 -19.54 -6.06
N GLY A 94 2.08 -18.38 -6.60
CA GLY A 94 1.77 -17.92 -7.96
C GLY A 94 0.36 -17.36 -8.09
N LEU A 95 -0.15 -17.28 -9.32
CA LEU A 95 -1.51 -16.81 -9.60
C LEU A 95 -2.40 -17.87 -10.27
N SER A 96 -2.04 -19.14 -10.13
CA SER A 96 -2.90 -20.23 -10.62
C SER A 96 -4.28 -20.16 -9.97
N ARG A 97 -5.31 -20.61 -10.69
CA ARG A 97 -6.68 -20.69 -10.17
C ARG A 97 -6.76 -21.47 -8.87
N LYS A 98 -5.99 -22.56 -8.75
CA LYS A 98 -5.89 -23.37 -7.53
C LYS A 98 -5.40 -22.52 -6.36
N HIS A 99 -4.25 -21.87 -6.51
CA HIS A 99 -3.67 -21.09 -5.42
C HIS A 99 -4.55 -19.90 -5.04
N LEU A 100 -5.08 -19.15 -6.01
CA LEU A 100 -5.91 -17.98 -5.73
C LEU A 100 -7.18 -18.34 -4.94
N LEU A 101 -7.89 -19.41 -5.34
CA LEU A 101 -9.10 -19.86 -4.64
C LEU A 101 -8.80 -20.43 -3.26
N GLU A 102 -7.70 -21.17 -3.10
CA GLU A 102 -7.30 -21.71 -1.80
C GLU A 102 -6.82 -20.60 -0.87
N SER A 103 -5.97 -19.68 -1.35
CA SER A 103 -5.41 -18.58 -0.55
C SER A 103 -6.49 -17.62 -0.05
N ILE A 104 -7.46 -17.22 -0.89
CA ILE A 104 -8.53 -16.31 -0.39
C ILE A 104 -9.35 -16.96 0.72
N THR A 105 -9.71 -18.24 0.59
CA THR A 105 -10.51 -18.90 1.64
C THR A 105 -9.74 -19.06 2.94
N GLN A 106 -8.42 -19.27 2.88
CA GLN A 106 -7.56 -19.30 4.06
C GLN A 106 -7.40 -17.90 4.68
N SER A 107 -7.22 -16.88 3.85
CA SER A 107 -7.09 -15.49 4.26
C SER A 107 -8.34 -15.00 4.99
N LEU A 108 -9.54 -15.30 4.46
CA LEU A 108 -10.82 -14.97 5.11
C LEU A 108 -10.95 -15.61 6.50
N LYS A 109 -10.48 -16.86 6.68
CA LYS A 109 -10.46 -17.52 7.99
C LYS A 109 -9.54 -16.81 8.98
N ARG A 110 -8.35 -16.40 8.55
CA ARG A 110 -7.38 -15.67 9.39
C ARG A 110 -7.89 -14.27 9.74
N LEU A 111 -8.40 -13.53 8.75
CA LEU A 111 -9.01 -12.21 8.90
C LEU A 111 -10.34 -12.23 9.65
N LYS A 112 -10.95 -13.41 9.81
CA LYS A 112 -12.23 -13.65 10.52
C LYS A 112 -13.37 -12.78 9.97
N THR A 113 -13.48 -12.73 8.64
CA THR A 113 -14.52 -12.01 7.89
C THR A 113 -15.02 -12.89 6.74
N ASP A 114 -16.25 -12.66 6.28
CA ASP A 114 -16.83 -13.42 5.16
C ASP A 114 -16.32 -12.92 3.80
N TYR A 115 -15.86 -11.66 3.73
CA TYR A 115 -15.31 -11.04 2.53
C TYR A 115 -14.22 -10.02 2.84
N VAL A 116 -13.33 -9.81 1.87
CA VAL A 116 -12.46 -8.62 1.79
C VAL A 116 -13.02 -7.65 0.76
N ASP A 117 -12.76 -6.35 0.91
CA ASP A 117 -13.20 -5.38 -0.09
C ASP A 117 -12.35 -5.46 -1.35
N LEU A 118 -11.04 -5.70 -1.20
CA LEU A 118 -10.08 -5.81 -2.29
C LEU A 118 -9.22 -7.07 -2.15
N PHE A 119 -9.15 -7.91 -3.18
CA PHE A 119 -8.18 -9.00 -3.26
C PHE A 119 -7.14 -8.70 -4.35
N PHE A 120 -5.87 -8.71 -3.99
CA PHE A 120 -4.78 -8.35 -4.91
C PHE A 120 -4.02 -9.57 -5.43
N ALA A 121 -3.75 -9.58 -6.73
CA ALA A 121 -2.60 -10.32 -7.26
C ALA A 121 -1.32 -9.62 -6.79
N HIS A 122 -0.60 -10.21 -5.84
CA HIS A 122 0.48 -9.50 -5.12
C HIS A 122 1.68 -9.22 -6.03
N ARG A 123 1.92 -10.00 -7.08
CA ARG A 123 2.88 -9.72 -8.16
C ARG A 123 2.31 -10.19 -9.49
N TYR A 124 2.91 -9.78 -10.60
CA TYR A 124 2.61 -10.37 -11.90
C TYR A 124 3.26 -11.75 -12.00
N ASP A 125 2.53 -12.74 -12.52
CA ASP A 125 3.00 -14.11 -12.72
C ASP A 125 3.16 -14.38 -14.22
N PRO A 126 4.39 -14.49 -14.75
CA PRO A 126 4.61 -14.79 -16.16
C PRO A 126 4.34 -16.25 -16.53
N GLU A 127 4.18 -17.16 -15.56
CA GLU A 127 3.96 -18.58 -15.80
C GLU A 127 2.47 -18.95 -15.90
N VAL A 128 1.58 -18.04 -15.49
CA VAL A 128 0.13 -18.25 -15.53
C VAL A 128 -0.49 -17.39 -16.64
N PRO A 129 -1.26 -17.99 -17.57
CA PRO A 129 -1.93 -17.23 -18.62
C PRO A 129 -2.89 -16.17 -18.05
N MET A 130 -2.99 -15.02 -18.73
CA MET A 130 -3.85 -13.91 -18.29
C MET A 130 -5.31 -14.36 -18.16
N GLU A 131 -5.77 -15.24 -19.05
CA GLU A 131 -7.13 -15.76 -19.01
C GLU A 131 -7.41 -16.47 -17.68
N GLU A 132 -6.50 -17.35 -17.24
CA GLU A 132 -6.65 -18.08 -15.99
C GLU A 132 -6.69 -17.12 -14.78
N ILE A 133 -5.81 -16.14 -14.74
CA ILE A 133 -5.74 -15.14 -13.65
C ILE A 133 -7.07 -14.36 -13.57
N VAL A 134 -7.53 -13.81 -14.70
CA VAL A 134 -8.74 -12.98 -14.73
C VAL A 134 -9.98 -13.83 -14.41
N TYR A 135 -10.10 -15.05 -14.93
CA TYR A 135 -11.21 -15.95 -14.61
C TYR A 135 -11.21 -16.38 -13.14
N ALA A 136 -10.05 -16.62 -12.54
CA ALA A 136 -9.92 -16.92 -11.12
C ALA A 136 -10.37 -15.73 -10.26
N MET A 137 -9.86 -14.53 -10.54
CA MET A 137 -10.24 -13.31 -9.84
C MET A 137 -11.73 -12.98 -9.99
N HIS A 138 -12.28 -13.11 -11.21
CA HIS A 138 -13.71 -12.97 -11.46
C HIS A 138 -14.52 -13.98 -10.63
N THR A 139 -14.09 -15.24 -10.53
CA THR A 139 -14.76 -16.25 -9.70
C THR A 139 -14.76 -15.86 -8.21
N ILE A 140 -13.66 -15.29 -7.70
CA ILE A 140 -13.56 -14.83 -6.31
C ILE A 140 -14.56 -13.72 -6.04
N VAL A 141 -14.72 -12.79 -6.99
CA VAL A 141 -15.72 -11.71 -6.91
C VAL A 141 -17.15 -12.26 -6.97
N GLU A 142 -17.45 -13.14 -7.93
CA GLU A 142 -18.79 -13.75 -8.07
C GLU A 142 -19.20 -14.59 -6.85
N LYS A 143 -18.23 -15.21 -6.17
CA LYS A 143 -18.49 -15.95 -4.93
C LYS A 143 -18.68 -15.04 -3.70
N GLY A 144 -18.46 -13.74 -3.84
CA GLY A 144 -18.55 -12.77 -2.74
C GLY A 144 -17.39 -12.85 -1.75
N TYR A 145 -16.30 -13.55 -2.09
CA TYR A 145 -15.10 -13.64 -1.23
C TYR A 145 -14.30 -12.33 -1.25
N ALA A 146 -14.34 -11.62 -2.37
CA ALA A 146 -13.87 -10.25 -2.49
C ALA A 146 -14.92 -9.39 -3.18
N LEU A 147 -15.09 -8.13 -2.79
CA LEU A 147 -16.02 -7.23 -3.52
C LEU A 147 -15.41 -6.75 -4.84
N TYR A 148 -14.10 -6.53 -4.84
CA TYR A 148 -13.33 -6.18 -6.03
C TYR A 148 -11.95 -6.84 -5.99
N TRP A 149 -11.24 -6.81 -7.12
CA TRP A 149 -9.86 -7.27 -7.20
C TRP A 149 -8.95 -6.22 -7.83
N GLY A 150 -7.65 -6.40 -7.63
CA GLY A 150 -6.63 -5.51 -8.16
C GLY A 150 -5.28 -6.18 -8.34
N THR A 151 -4.32 -5.40 -8.79
CA THR A 151 -2.95 -5.81 -9.10
C THR A 151 -1.95 -5.09 -8.17
N SER A 152 -0.75 -5.64 -7.98
CA SER A 152 0.30 -5.00 -7.20
C SER A 152 1.68 -5.25 -7.81
N GLU A 153 2.41 -4.18 -8.10
CA GLU A 153 3.69 -4.24 -8.79
C GLU A 153 3.59 -4.90 -10.18
N TRP A 154 2.48 -4.67 -10.89
CA TRP A 154 2.32 -5.17 -12.26
C TRP A 154 2.91 -4.19 -13.28
N PRO A 155 3.50 -4.68 -14.39
CA PRO A 155 3.84 -3.82 -15.53
C PRO A 155 2.58 -3.15 -16.10
N ALA A 156 2.67 -1.88 -16.51
CA ALA A 156 1.54 -1.12 -17.04
C ALA A 156 0.83 -1.84 -18.20
N ALA A 157 1.60 -2.45 -19.11
CA ALA A 157 1.09 -3.22 -20.23
C ALA A 157 0.25 -4.44 -19.78
N ARG A 158 0.63 -5.11 -18.68
CA ARG A 158 -0.11 -6.27 -18.16
C ARG A 158 -1.38 -5.86 -17.43
N ILE A 159 -1.38 -4.69 -16.79
CA ILE A 159 -2.61 -4.10 -16.24
C ILE A 159 -3.59 -3.79 -17.38
N ALA A 160 -3.11 -3.15 -18.46
CA ALA A 160 -3.91 -2.84 -19.64
C ALA A 160 -4.51 -4.11 -20.28
N GLU A 161 -3.70 -5.16 -20.43
CA GLU A 161 -4.11 -6.47 -20.95
C GLU A 161 -5.20 -7.09 -20.06
N ALA A 162 -5.01 -7.13 -18.74
CA ALA A 162 -5.99 -7.69 -17.81
C ALA A 162 -7.33 -6.94 -17.85
N VAL A 163 -7.30 -5.60 -17.88
CA VAL A 163 -8.51 -4.78 -18.01
C VAL A 163 -9.22 -5.01 -19.34
N THR A 164 -8.46 -5.08 -20.43
CA THR A 164 -9.00 -5.28 -21.78
C THR A 164 -9.64 -6.65 -21.91
N PHE A 165 -8.90 -7.70 -21.55
CA PHE A 165 -9.39 -9.08 -21.56
C PHE A 165 -10.67 -9.23 -20.73
N ALA A 166 -10.69 -8.68 -19.50
CA ALA A 166 -11.87 -8.75 -18.65
C ALA A 166 -13.10 -8.10 -19.30
N ARG A 167 -12.94 -6.88 -19.86
CA ARG A 167 -14.04 -6.16 -20.49
C ARG A 167 -14.59 -6.86 -21.73
N GLU A 168 -13.71 -7.36 -22.59
CA GLU A 168 -14.10 -8.04 -23.83
C GLU A 168 -14.84 -9.36 -23.56
N ASN A 169 -14.56 -10.00 -22.43
CA ASN A 169 -15.16 -11.27 -22.04
C ASN A 169 -16.29 -11.13 -21.00
N GLY A 170 -16.73 -9.90 -20.69
CA GLY A 170 -17.80 -9.66 -19.71
C GLY A 170 -17.42 -10.04 -18.26
N LEU A 171 -16.13 -10.07 -17.94
CA LEU A 171 -15.60 -10.38 -16.63
C LEU A 171 -15.33 -9.12 -15.81
N HIS A 172 -15.10 -9.30 -14.50
CA HIS A 172 -14.73 -8.21 -13.60
C HIS A 172 -13.29 -7.77 -13.88
N PRO A 173 -13.03 -6.51 -14.29
CA PRO A 173 -11.66 -6.01 -14.48
C PRO A 173 -11.00 -5.69 -13.13
N PRO A 174 -9.65 -5.65 -13.06
CA PRO A 174 -8.98 -5.11 -11.88
C PRO A 174 -9.34 -3.63 -11.76
N ILE A 175 -9.64 -3.18 -10.54
CA ILE A 175 -10.09 -1.81 -10.29
C ILE A 175 -9.02 -0.92 -9.66
N VAL A 176 -7.94 -1.54 -9.16
CA VAL A 176 -6.88 -0.88 -8.40
C VAL A 176 -5.52 -1.52 -8.69
N GLU A 177 -4.49 -0.70 -8.80
CA GLU A 177 -3.08 -1.11 -8.78
C GLU A 177 -2.43 -0.61 -7.48
N GLN A 178 -1.56 -1.43 -6.89
CA GLN A 178 -0.79 -1.09 -5.70
C GLN A 178 0.71 -1.01 -6.03
N PRO A 179 1.21 0.15 -6.50
CA PRO A 179 2.62 0.33 -6.86
C PRO A 179 3.43 1.01 -5.73
N GLN A 180 4.75 0.84 -5.78
CA GLN A 180 5.68 1.57 -4.94
C GLN A 180 5.75 3.01 -5.42
N TYR A 181 5.56 3.97 -4.53
CA TYR A 181 5.68 5.38 -4.88
C TYR A 181 6.16 6.21 -3.70
N SER A 182 7.19 7.04 -3.91
CA SER A 182 7.66 8.02 -2.94
C SER A 182 8.46 9.10 -3.66
N MET A 183 8.82 10.17 -2.97
CA MET A 183 9.75 11.19 -3.50
C MET A 183 11.07 10.60 -4.04
N LEU A 184 11.53 9.46 -3.50
CA LEU A 184 12.78 8.78 -3.89
C LEU A 184 12.57 7.62 -4.87
N TYR A 185 11.33 7.32 -5.25
CA TYR A 185 10.99 6.25 -6.19
C TYR A 185 9.68 6.62 -6.89
N ARG A 186 9.78 7.37 -7.99
CA ARG A 186 8.63 8.05 -8.62
C ARG A 186 8.45 7.79 -10.10
N GLU A 187 9.54 7.58 -10.83
CA GLU A 187 9.54 7.48 -12.31
C GLU A 187 8.56 6.43 -12.83
N ARG A 188 8.57 5.22 -12.26
CA ARG A 188 7.64 4.15 -12.69
C ARG A 188 6.18 4.57 -12.57
N VAL A 189 5.81 5.24 -11.48
CA VAL A 189 4.42 5.64 -11.28
C VAL A 189 4.05 6.83 -12.15
N GLU A 190 4.87 7.88 -12.18
CA GLU A 190 4.56 9.10 -12.91
C GLU A 190 4.60 8.90 -14.43
N ASN A 191 5.53 8.09 -14.95
CA ASN A 191 5.73 7.93 -16.39
C ASN A 191 4.96 6.75 -17.00
N GLU A 192 4.70 5.68 -16.23
CA GLU A 192 4.14 4.43 -16.78
C GLU A 192 2.78 4.08 -16.17
N ILE A 193 2.70 3.96 -14.84
CA ILE A 193 1.52 3.39 -14.17
C ILE A 193 0.35 4.38 -14.13
N LEU A 194 0.61 5.63 -13.73
CA LEU A 194 -0.45 6.63 -13.55
C LEU A 194 -1.18 6.96 -14.86
N PRO A 195 -0.50 7.24 -15.99
CA PRO A 195 -1.20 7.53 -17.25
C PRO A 195 -2.11 6.37 -17.70
N GLU A 196 -1.65 5.12 -17.58
CA GLU A 196 -2.43 3.94 -17.95
C GLU A 196 -3.58 3.68 -16.97
N ALA A 197 -3.34 3.85 -15.67
CA ALA A 197 -4.37 3.71 -14.65
C ALA A 197 -5.52 4.71 -14.88
N GLU A 198 -5.20 5.97 -15.17
CA GLU A 198 -6.18 7.00 -15.51
C GLU A 198 -6.96 6.63 -16.79
N ARG A 199 -6.26 6.18 -17.84
CA ARG A 199 -6.89 5.75 -19.10
C ARG A 199 -7.94 4.66 -18.89
N PHE A 200 -7.68 3.70 -18.00
CA PHE A 200 -8.60 2.60 -17.73
C PHE A 200 -9.56 2.86 -16.56
N GLY A 201 -9.39 3.95 -15.81
CA GLY A 201 -10.14 4.26 -14.60
C GLY A 201 -9.79 3.37 -13.41
N VAL A 202 -8.57 2.84 -13.37
CA VAL A 202 -8.00 2.07 -12.26
C VAL A 202 -7.50 3.05 -11.19
N GLY A 203 -7.81 2.78 -9.92
CA GLY A 203 -7.30 3.58 -8.81
C GLY A 203 -5.88 3.17 -8.40
N LEU A 204 -5.13 4.09 -7.80
CA LEU A 204 -3.82 3.75 -7.23
C LEU A 204 -3.84 3.83 -5.71
N VAL A 205 -3.34 2.79 -5.04
CA VAL A 205 -3.04 2.81 -3.61
C VAL A 205 -1.55 2.53 -3.44
N VAL A 206 -0.77 3.52 -3.00
CA VAL A 206 0.69 3.40 -3.09
C VAL A 206 1.29 2.83 -1.81
N TRP A 207 2.35 2.02 -1.94
CA TRP A 207 3.08 1.49 -0.78
C TRP A 207 4.49 2.09 -0.66
N SER A 208 5.03 2.00 0.56
CA SER A 208 6.30 2.63 0.94
C SER A 208 6.41 4.14 0.58
N PRO A 209 5.38 4.97 0.87
CA PRO A 209 5.42 6.41 0.59
C PRO A 209 6.52 7.16 1.32
N LEU A 210 6.99 6.60 2.45
CA LEU A 210 8.08 7.14 3.26
C LEU A 210 9.45 6.56 2.91
N ALA A 211 9.56 5.80 1.80
CA ALA A 211 10.79 5.12 1.37
C ALA A 211 11.44 4.33 2.54
N MET A 212 10.67 3.40 3.14
CA MET A 212 11.08 2.61 4.30
C MET A 212 11.45 3.41 5.57
N GLY A 213 11.05 4.67 5.66
CA GLY A 213 11.39 5.58 6.75
C GLY A 213 12.49 6.58 6.39
N MET A 214 13.11 6.47 5.21
CA MET A 214 14.15 7.40 4.75
C MET A 214 13.64 8.84 4.74
N LEU A 215 12.38 9.06 4.36
CA LEU A 215 11.78 10.40 4.25
C LEU A 215 11.29 10.99 5.58
N THR A 216 11.45 10.31 6.72
CA THR A 216 10.96 10.82 8.02
C THR A 216 12.02 11.57 8.80
N GLY A 217 13.29 11.51 8.36
CA GLY A 217 14.42 12.05 9.11
C GLY A 217 15.01 11.15 10.18
N ARG A 218 14.47 9.93 10.34
CA ARG A 218 14.92 8.96 11.35
C ARG A 218 16.40 8.59 11.20
N TYR A 219 16.97 8.78 10.00
CA TYR A 219 18.32 8.35 9.65
C TYR A 219 19.36 9.47 9.55
N ASP A 220 19.00 10.70 9.95
CA ASP A 220 19.88 11.87 9.86
C ASP A 220 21.18 11.69 10.66
N GLN A 221 21.08 11.04 11.83
CA GLN A 221 22.18 10.83 12.78
C GLN A 221 22.79 9.41 12.67
N GLY A 222 22.53 8.69 11.58
CA GLY A 222 22.94 7.30 11.40
C GLY A 222 21.77 6.32 11.43
N ILE A 223 22.06 5.01 11.50
CA ILE A 223 21.04 3.96 11.51
C ILE A 223 20.75 3.57 12.96
N PRO A 224 19.56 3.88 13.52
CA PRO A 224 19.20 3.41 14.85
C PRO A 224 19.08 1.88 14.89
N GLU A 225 19.47 1.24 15.99
CA GLU A 225 19.43 -0.23 16.14
C GLU A 225 18.00 -0.81 16.02
N ASP A 226 16.99 -0.08 16.51
CA ASP A 226 15.58 -0.46 16.46
C ASP A 226 14.90 -0.14 15.11
N SER A 227 15.68 0.28 14.11
CA SER A 227 15.16 0.77 12.84
C SER A 227 15.01 -0.33 11.79
N ARG A 228 14.18 -0.06 10.78
CA ARG A 228 13.98 -0.96 9.65
C ARG A 228 15.28 -1.24 8.87
N PHE A 229 16.14 -0.24 8.72
CA PHE A 229 17.43 -0.36 8.04
C PHE A 229 18.46 -1.19 8.81
N ALA A 230 18.40 -1.21 10.16
CA ALA A 230 19.22 -2.13 10.93
C ALA A 230 18.76 -3.59 10.76
N ARG A 231 17.44 -3.83 10.73
CA ARG A 231 16.86 -5.17 10.58
C ARG A 231 16.94 -5.72 9.15
N TYR A 232 16.84 -4.86 8.14
CA TYR A 232 16.87 -5.22 6.73
C TYR A 232 17.91 -4.36 5.99
N PRO A 233 19.21 -4.73 6.06
CA PRO A 233 20.30 -3.96 5.48
C PRO A 233 20.15 -3.67 3.97
N GLN A 234 19.52 -4.58 3.23
CA GLN A 234 19.25 -4.41 1.79
C GLN A 234 18.39 -3.17 1.47
N PHE A 235 17.56 -2.71 2.41
CA PHE A 235 16.81 -1.46 2.23
C PHE A 235 17.69 -0.24 2.48
N ALA A 236 18.64 -0.33 3.42
CA ALA A 236 19.62 0.71 3.65
C ALA A 236 20.52 0.90 2.42
N GLU A 237 21.01 -0.20 1.84
CA GLU A 237 21.81 -0.18 0.61
C GLU A 237 21.09 0.51 -0.55
N ARG A 238 19.77 0.29 -0.67
CA ARG A 238 18.94 0.90 -1.72
C ARG A 238 18.64 2.38 -1.49
N PHE A 239 18.33 2.79 -0.25
CA PHE A 239 17.77 4.13 0.02
C PHE A 239 18.74 5.11 0.70
N LEU A 240 19.69 4.62 1.49
CA LEU A 240 20.57 5.45 2.32
C LEU A 240 21.84 5.88 1.56
N THR A 241 21.68 6.29 0.30
CA THR A 241 22.77 6.84 -0.51
C THR A 241 23.10 8.26 -0.06
N GLU A 242 24.33 8.71 -0.33
CA GLU A 242 24.75 10.08 -0.01
C GLU A 242 23.87 11.14 -0.71
N GLU A 243 23.48 10.86 -1.95
CA GLU A 243 22.56 11.70 -2.70
C GLU A 243 21.19 11.81 -2.01
N ASN A 244 20.60 10.68 -1.63
CA ASN A 244 19.30 10.69 -0.94
C ASN A 244 19.38 11.38 0.42
N ARG A 245 20.47 11.19 1.18
CA ARG A 245 20.68 11.92 2.44
C ARG A 245 20.66 13.43 2.23
N LYS A 246 21.38 13.94 1.24
CA LYS A 246 21.40 15.39 0.91
C LYS A 246 20.00 15.90 0.56
N LYS A 247 19.24 15.17 -0.26
CA LYS A 247 17.86 15.51 -0.62
C LYS A 247 16.96 15.56 0.61
N VAL A 248 16.98 14.52 1.44
CA VAL A 248 16.13 14.42 2.65
C VAL A 248 16.43 15.51 3.68
N LEU A 249 17.71 15.91 3.82
CA LEU A 249 18.08 17.02 4.69
C LEU A 249 17.52 18.35 4.19
N LYS A 250 17.61 18.63 2.88
CA LYS A 250 17.02 19.86 2.30
C LYS A 250 15.49 19.88 2.38
N LEU A 251 14.83 18.73 2.28
CA LEU A 251 13.38 18.63 2.47
C LEU A 251 12.94 19.02 3.89
N LYS A 252 13.83 18.99 4.89
CA LYS A 252 13.53 19.46 6.24
C LYS A 252 13.16 20.94 6.26
N GLU A 253 13.89 21.77 5.53
CA GLU A 253 13.64 23.22 5.47
C GLU A 253 12.24 23.52 4.94
N VAL A 254 11.84 22.84 3.86
CA VAL A 254 10.49 22.99 3.29
C VAL A 254 9.40 22.52 4.26
N ALA A 255 9.63 21.41 4.96
CA ALA A 255 8.69 20.92 5.98
C ALA A 255 8.53 21.93 7.13
N ASP A 256 9.64 22.45 7.66
CA ASP A 256 9.64 23.41 8.77
C ASP A 256 8.89 24.70 8.41
N GLU A 257 9.13 25.25 7.21
CA GLU A 257 8.45 26.46 6.72
C GLU A 257 6.93 26.29 6.60
N LEU A 258 6.47 25.08 6.26
CA LEU A 258 5.05 24.74 6.16
C LEU A 258 4.44 24.32 7.50
N GLY A 259 5.22 24.23 8.57
CA GLY A 259 4.77 23.72 9.87
C GLY A 259 4.41 22.23 9.85
N LEU A 260 4.99 21.47 8.92
CA LEU A 260 4.75 20.04 8.75
C LEU A 260 5.94 19.23 9.25
N THR A 261 5.70 18.00 9.70
CA THR A 261 6.81 17.03 9.81
C THR A 261 7.24 16.56 8.42
N ARG A 262 8.47 16.07 8.28
CA ARG A 262 8.92 15.47 7.00
C ARG A 262 8.07 14.27 6.59
N THR A 263 7.57 13.49 7.55
CA THR A 263 6.59 12.42 7.31
C THR A 263 5.32 12.98 6.65
N GLN A 264 4.77 14.07 7.19
CA GLN A 264 3.57 14.71 6.66
C GLN A 264 3.82 15.32 5.28
N LEU A 265 4.95 15.99 5.08
CA LEU A 265 5.37 16.52 3.78
C LEU A 265 5.44 15.42 2.71
N ALA A 266 6.11 14.30 3.03
CA ALA A 266 6.25 13.16 2.12
C ALA A 266 4.89 12.53 1.76
N LEU A 267 4.00 12.36 2.74
CA LEU A 267 2.66 11.82 2.53
C LEU A 267 1.76 12.77 1.73
N ALA A 268 1.76 14.06 2.06
CA ALA A 268 1.02 15.07 1.31
C ALA A 268 1.51 15.16 -0.14
N TRP A 269 2.83 15.05 -0.35
CA TRP A 269 3.42 15.06 -1.70
C TRP A 269 3.00 13.86 -2.53
N VAL A 270 2.98 12.63 -1.98
CA VAL A 270 2.47 11.49 -2.77
C VAL A 270 0.99 11.65 -3.07
N LEU A 271 0.22 12.20 -2.14
CA LEU A 271 -1.22 12.46 -2.30
C LEU A 271 -1.56 13.66 -3.19
N ARG A 272 -0.57 14.44 -3.63
CA ARG A 272 -0.78 15.59 -4.53
C ARG A 272 -1.36 15.17 -5.89
N LEU A 273 -1.06 13.95 -6.33
CA LEU A 273 -1.52 13.42 -7.61
C LEU A 273 -2.96 12.91 -7.46
N PRO A 274 -3.93 13.44 -8.24
CA PRO A 274 -5.34 13.05 -8.12
C PRO A 274 -5.60 11.55 -8.37
N GLY A 275 -4.79 10.89 -9.22
CA GLY A 275 -4.90 9.46 -9.48
C GLY A 275 -4.49 8.56 -8.30
N ILE A 276 -3.80 9.12 -7.28
CA ILE A 276 -3.49 8.39 -6.05
C ILE A 276 -4.65 8.52 -5.08
N SER A 277 -5.30 7.37 -4.81
CA SER A 277 -6.47 7.25 -3.94
C SER A 277 -6.08 7.12 -2.47
N SER A 278 -4.99 6.42 -2.15
CA SER A 278 -4.49 6.25 -0.78
C SER A 278 -2.98 6.06 -0.73
N ALA A 279 -2.35 6.46 0.38
CA ALA A 279 -0.98 6.14 0.74
C ALA A 279 -0.96 5.14 1.90
N ILE A 280 -0.46 3.93 1.64
CA ILE A 280 -0.36 2.85 2.63
C ILE A 280 0.86 3.10 3.51
N THR A 281 0.59 3.47 4.76
CA THR A 281 1.57 3.68 5.82
C THR A 281 1.75 2.41 6.65
N GLY A 282 2.85 2.33 7.38
CA GLY A 282 3.06 1.31 8.40
C GLY A 282 3.59 1.98 9.66
N ALA A 283 3.17 1.48 10.81
CA ALA A 283 3.60 1.99 12.10
C ALA A 283 4.04 0.84 13.00
N THR A 284 5.11 1.05 13.75
CA THR A 284 5.55 0.16 14.82
C THR A 284 5.22 0.69 16.21
N ARG A 285 4.75 1.94 16.30
CA ARG A 285 4.37 2.61 17.54
C ARG A 285 3.17 3.56 17.31
N PRO A 286 2.31 3.77 18.32
CA PRO A 286 1.17 4.68 18.28
C PRO A 286 1.46 6.08 17.72
N ASP A 287 2.57 6.72 18.11
CA ASP A 287 2.85 8.10 17.69
C ASP A 287 3.15 8.23 16.19
N GLN A 288 3.68 7.20 15.56
CA GLN A 288 3.97 7.21 14.12
C GLN A 288 2.69 7.24 13.28
N ILE A 289 1.65 6.52 13.73
CA ILE A 289 0.36 6.58 13.04
C ILE A 289 -0.32 7.93 13.30
N ARG A 290 -0.27 8.47 14.53
CA ARG A 290 -0.76 9.83 14.83
C ARG A 290 -0.11 10.89 13.94
N GLU A 291 1.22 10.83 13.78
CA GLU A 291 1.95 11.75 12.91
C GLU A 291 1.49 11.63 11.44
N SER A 292 1.38 10.39 10.94
CA SER A 292 0.97 10.10 9.56
C SER A 292 -0.45 10.60 9.25
N LEU A 293 -1.37 10.51 10.21
CA LEU A 293 -2.74 11.01 10.07
C LEU A 293 -2.79 12.53 9.85
N GLY A 294 -1.81 13.28 10.38
CA GLY A 294 -1.72 14.73 10.19
C GLY A 294 -1.41 15.15 8.75
N ALA A 295 -1.07 14.22 7.86
CA ALA A 295 -0.90 14.48 6.43
C ALA A 295 -2.21 14.51 5.64
N ALA A 296 -3.27 13.87 6.15
CA ALA A 296 -4.56 13.81 5.47
C ALA A 296 -5.18 15.22 5.42
N GLY A 297 -5.66 15.64 4.25
CA GLY A 297 -6.22 16.99 4.11
C GLY A 297 -5.21 18.07 3.72
N VAL A 298 -3.91 17.78 3.71
CA VAL A 298 -2.87 18.78 3.42
C VAL A 298 -2.72 18.97 1.92
N ASP A 299 -2.88 20.21 1.46
CA ASP A 299 -2.61 20.62 0.09
C ASP A 299 -1.34 21.47 0.07
N LEU A 300 -0.31 20.99 -0.65
CA LEU A 300 0.99 21.66 -0.71
C LEU A 300 0.92 22.89 -1.64
N PRO A 301 1.37 24.08 -1.19
CA PRO A 301 1.47 25.26 -2.04
C PRO A 301 2.34 25.02 -3.29
N LYS A 302 2.04 25.74 -4.37
CA LYS A 302 2.72 25.56 -5.67
C LYS A 302 4.23 25.83 -5.58
N ASP A 303 4.61 26.90 -4.90
CA ASP A 303 6.00 27.29 -4.64
C ASP A 303 6.75 26.23 -3.83
N ALA A 304 6.11 25.63 -2.82
CA ALA A 304 6.69 24.52 -2.08
C ALA A 304 6.89 23.28 -2.97
N LEU A 305 5.93 22.95 -3.84
CA LEU A 305 6.07 21.86 -4.80
C LEU A 305 7.23 22.11 -5.77
N GLU A 306 7.36 23.31 -6.33
CA GLU A 306 8.48 23.67 -7.22
C GLU A 306 9.84 23.51 -6.51
N ARG A 307 9.95 23.93 -5.25
CA ARG A 307 11.18 23.76 -4.45
C ARG A 307 11.47 22.29 -4.15
N ILE A 308 10.47 21.49 -3.82
CA ILE A 308 10.62 20.04 -3.63
C ILE A 308 11.14 19.40 -4.92
N GLU A 309 10.57 19.73 -6.07
CA GLU A 309 11.01 19.17 -7.36
C GLU A 309 12.48 19.53 -7.66
N ALA A 310 12.90 20.77 -7.42
CA ALA A 310 14.29 21.19 -7.59
C ALA A 310 15.25 20.39 -6.68
N ILE A 311 14.87 20.16 -5.41
CA ILE A 311 15.64 19.33 -4.48
C ILE A 311 15.75 17.89 -5.02
N LEU A 312 14.64 17.30 -5.47
CA LEU A 312 14.61 15.91 -5.91
C LEU A 312 15.42 15.67 -7.20
N LYS A 313 15.51 16.68 -8.08
CA LYS A 313 16.38 16.66 -9.27
C LYS A 313 17.86 16.95 -8.97
N GLY A 314 18.17 17.44 -7.77
CA GLY A 314 19.52 17.86 -7.40
C GLY A 314 19.92 19.23 -7.96
N GLU A 315 18.95 20.06 -8.32
CA GLU A 315 19.13 21.41 -8.89
C GLU A 315 19.20 22.51 -7.82
N ALA A 316 18.78 22.19 -6.58
CA ALA A 316 18.77 23.07 -5.41
C ALA A 316 19.76 22.59 -4.35
#